data_AF-A0A933F037-F1
#
_entry.id   AF-A0A933F037-F1
#
_cell.length_a   1.000
_cell.length_b   1.000
_cell.length_c   1.000
_cell.angle_alpha   90.00
_cell.angle_beta   90.00
_cell.angle_gamma   90.00
#
_symmetry.space_group_name_H-M   'P 1'
#
loop_
_entity.id
_entity.type
_entity.pdbx_description
1 polymer ?
#
loop_
_entity_poly.entity_id
_entity_poly.type
_entity_poly.pdbx_seq_one_letter_code
_entity_poly.pdbx_strand_id
1 'polypeptide(L)' 'ECTVQFDKSARRIWCACHNGFYDLEGRNVAGPPPRPLKPYLVQVSGDDIFVSRA' A
#
# COMPACT_ATOMS: atom_id res chain seq x y z
N GLU A 1 -6.51 8.53 8.38
CA GLU A 1 -5.83 7.64 7.40
C GLU A 1 -4.54 8.32 6.96
N CYS A 2 -3.51 7.55 6.58
CA CYS A 2 -2.23 8.14 6.12
C CYS A 2 -2.03 7.82 4.64
N THR A 3 -1.64 8.82 3.85
CA THR A 3 -1.16 8.59 2.47
C THR A 3 0.28 8.10 2.54
N VAL A 4 0.53 6.91 2.01
CA VAL A 4 1.85 6.27 1.99
C VAL A 4 2.55 6.48 0.64
N GLN A 5 3.86 6.28 0.62
CA GLN A 5 4.72 6.49 -0.55
C GLN A 5 5.51 5.23 -0.88
N PHE A 6 5.84 5.03 -2.16
CA PHE A 6 6.77 3.98 -2.56
C PHE A 6 8.21 4.48 -2.50
N ASP A 7 9.00 3.92 -1.60
CA ASP A 7 10.44 4.11 -1.50
C ASP A 7 11.15 3.17 -2.48
N LYS A 8 11.53 3.71 -3.63
CA LYS A 8 12.20 2.96 -4.71
C LYS A 8 13.53 2.34 -4.27
N SER A 9 14.28 3.04 -3.40
CA SER A 9 15.62 2.61 -2.99
C SER A 9 15.58 1.35 -2.13
N ALA A 10 14.64 1.31 -1.18
CA ALA A 10 14.45 0.20 -0.27
C ALA A 10 13.38 -0.80 -0.73
N ARG A 11 12.76 -0.57 -1.91
CA ARG A 11 11.68 -1.39 -2.49
C ARG A 11 10.57 -1.71 -1.48
N ARG A 12 10.11 -0.68 -0.78
CA ARG A 12 9.08 -0.79 0.26
C ARG A 12 8.10 0.38 0.21
N ILE A 13 6.99 0.24 0.91
CA ILE A 13 6.03 1.33 1.09
C ILE A 13 6.27 1.97 2.47
N TRP A 14 6.28 3.30 2.52
CA TRP A 14 6.59 4.08 3.71
C TRP A 14 5.52 5.14 4.02
N CYS A 15 5.19 5.27 5.29
CA CYS A 15 4.29 6.28 5.82
C CYS A 15 5.08 7.40 6.51
N ALA A 16 5.08 8.60 5.93
CA ALA A 16 5.76 9.77 6.51
C ALA A 16 5.13 10.25 7.84
N CYS A 17 3.86 9.94 8.11
CA CYS A 17 3.16 10.42 9.31
C CYS A 17 3.65 9.76 10.61
N HIS A 18 3.96 8.46 10.59
CA HIS A 18 4.28 7.68 11.79
C HIS A 18 5.49 6.76 11.60
N ASN A 19 6.23 6.94 10.51
CA ASN A 19 7.38 6.11 10.14
C ASN A 19 7.06 4.60 10.07
N GLY A 20 5.88 4.29 9.51
CA GLY A 20 5.45 2.92 9.28
C GLY A 20 5.95 2.37 7.95
N PHE A 21 6.27 1.08 7.90
CA PHE A 21 6.78 0.41 6.70
C PHE A 21 5.94 -0.80 6.34
N TYR A 22 5.70 -0.97 5.05
CA TYR A 22 4.99 -2.11 4.48
C TYR A 22 5.79 -2.71 3.33
N ASP A 23 5.59 -4.00 3.07
CA ASP A 23 6.09 -4.64 1.85
C ASP A 23 5.23 -4.26 0.64
N LEU A 24 5.58 -4.78 -0.54
CA LEU A 24 4.88 -4.47 -1.79
C LEU A 24 3.47 -5.07 -1.86
N GLU A 25 3.17 -6.05 -0.99
CA GLU A 25 1.83 -6.61 -0.82
C GLU A 25 1.02 -5.84 0.23
N GLY A 26 1.58 -4.78 0.82
CA GLY A 26 0.92 -3.93 1.81
C GLY A 26 0.86 -4.51 3.22
N ARG A 27 1.60 -5.59 3.51
CA ARG A 27 1.72 -6.17 4.86
C ARG A 27 2.68 -5.33 5.70
N ASN A 28 2.38 -5.20 7.00
CA ASN A 28 3.24 -4.47 7.93
C ASN A 28 4.60 -5.14 8.06
N VAL A 29 5.67 -4.35 8.00
CA VAL A 29 7.05 -4.83 8.17
C VAL A 29 7.69 -4.20 9.40
N ALA A 30 7.44 -2.91 9.65
CA ALA A 30 8.02 -2.20 10.79
C ALA A 30 7.26 -0.90 11.13
N GLY A 31 7.60 -0.34 12.31
CA GLY A 31 7.02 0.89 12.84
C GLY A 31 5.71 0.65 13.60
N PRO A 32 4.99 1.74 13.92
CA PRO A 32 3.73 1.68 14.67
C PRO A 32 2.44 1.40 13.85
N PRO A 33 2.42 1.09 12.53
CA PRO A 33 1.13 0.86 11.88
C PRO A 33 0.48 -0.43 12.41
N PRO A 34 -0.76 -0.36 12.94
CA PRO A 34 -1.39 -1.49 13.62
C PRO A 34 -2.02 -2.52 12.68
N ARG A 35 -2.17 -2.20 11.39
CA ARG A 35 -2.92 -3.00 10.40
C ARG A 35 -2.27 -2.92 9.01
N PRO A 36 -2.42 -3.95 8.15
CA PRO A 36 -2.00 -3.90 6.75
C PRO A 36 -2.74 -2.83 5.94
N LEU A 37 -2.18 -2.47 4.78
CA LEU A 37 -2.90 -1.67 3.80
C LEU A 37 -4.12 -2.44 3.29
N LYS A 38 -5.18 -1.71 2.98
CA LYS A 38 -6.41 -2.30 2.45
C LYS A 38 -6.14 -2.77 1.00
N PRO A 39 -6.34 -4.06 0.67
CA PRO A 39 -6.24 -4.54 -0.69
C PRO A 39 -7.44 -4.06 -1.51
N TYR A 40 -7.20 -3.88 -2.80
CA TYR A 40 -8.23 -3.61 -3.80
C TYR A 40 -8.12 -4.64 -4.91
N LEU A 41 -9.27 -5.08 -5.42
CA LEU A 41 -9.34 -5.88 -6.63
C LEU A 41 -9.22 -4.95 -7.83
N VAL A 42 -8.36 -5.33 -8.76
CA VAL A 42 -8.11 -4.58 -9.99
C VAL A 42 -8.45 -5.47 -11.18
N GLN A 43 -9.32 -4.99 -12.05
CA GLN A 43 -9.73 -5.67 -13.28
C GLN A 43 -9.50 -4.75 -14.47
N VAL A 44 -8.93 -5.30 -15.55
CA VAL A 44 -8.75 -4.58 -16.82
C VAL A 44 -9.85 -5.02 -17.78
N SER A 45 -10.56 -4.07 -18.35
CA SER A 45 -11.65 -4.31 -19.29
C SER A 45 -11.57 -3.33 -20.46
N GLY A 46 -11.00 -3.79 -21.57
CA GLY A 46 -10.68 -2.91 -22.71
C GLY A 46 -9.64 -1.87 -22.29
N ASP A 47 -9.96 -0.60 -22.53
CA ASP A 47 -9.12 0.55 -22.16
C ASP A 47 -9.34 1.02 -20.70
N ASP A 48 -10.28 0.42 -19.99
CA ASP A 48 -10.66 0.81 -18.63
C ASP A 48 -10.03 -0.08 -17.56
N ILE A 49 -9.71 0.52 -16.41
CA ILE A 49 -9.27 -0.17 -15.18
C ILE A 49 -10.34 0.03 -14.10
N PHE A 50 -10.92 -1.08 -13.64
CA PHE A 50 -11.90 -1.10 -12.57
C PHE A 50 -11.21 -1.46 -11.24
N VAL A 51 -11.43 -0.64 -10.22
CA VAL A 51 -10.89 -0.83 -8.87
C VAL A 51 -12.05 -0.99 -7.89
N SER A 52 -12.13 -2.13 -7.20
CA SER A 52 -13.15 -2.41 -6.20
C SER A 52 -12.53 -2.86 -4.88
N ARG A 53 -13.30 -2.75 -3.79
CA ARG A 53 -12.87 -3.31 -2.50
C ARG A 53 -12.87 -4.83 -2.60
N ALA A 54 -11.80 -5.46 -2.10
CA ALA A 54 -11.74 -6.91 -1.93
C ALA A 54 -12.75 -7.39 -0.87
#